data_AF-A0A1J4KKB6-F1
#
_entry.id   AF-A0A1J4KKB6-F1
#
_cell.length_a   1.000
_cell.length_b   1.000
_cell.length_c   1.000
_cell.angle_alpha   90.00
_cell.angle_beta   90.00
_cell.angle_gamma   90.00
#
_symmetry.space_group_name_H-M   'P 1'
#
loop_
_entity.id
_entity.type
_entity.pdbx_description
1 polymer ?
#
loop_
_entity_poly.entity_id
_entity_poly.type
_entity_poly.pdbx_seq_one_letter_code
_entity_poly.pdbx_strand_id
1 'polypeptide(L)'
;MDFWDECSVLDEFLTELKLDDVITSPKKRLNFLTKPKVKDFNILDHYIFSSSTIELSPKQLSFIPKSIWTSQNKVLTLDRIIATFFHARSSAKVRFEHKLWNALQITKNHPTLFSIIGVCWISNTIIKVHKLTFGKFLALKKITSALFTSKGSFPSHGFIEISDLQLKSFHLNENDILECRFYTHKDQKFTILSTEEEISKCHWISSSV
;
A
#
# COMPACT_ATOMS: atom_id res chain seq x y z
N MET A 1 -8.62 -7.90 -24.59
CA MET A 1 -9.80 -7.96 -23.70
C MET A 1 -9.53 -6.88 -22.68
N ASP A 2 -10.11 -5.73 -22.95
CA ASP A 2 -9.52 -4.44 -22.61
C ASP A 2 -9.90 -4.01 -21.20
N PHE A 3 -8.91 -3.45 -20.49
CA PHE A 3 -8.90 -3.21 -19.05
C PHE A 3 -9.42 -1.80 -18.68
N TRP A 4 -10.26 -1.19 -19.52
CA TRP A 4 -10.60 0.24 -19.46
C TRP A 4 -12.05 0.60 -19.14
N ASP A 5 -12.92 -0.38 -18.82
CA ASP A 5 -14.36 -0.12 -18.60
C ASP A 5 -14.77 0.16 -17.13
N GLU A 6 -13.84 0.20 -16.17
CA GLU A 6 -14.20 0.41 -14.75
C GLU A 6 -14.30 1.90 -14.33
N CYS A 7 -13.92 2.85 -15.19
CA CYS A 7 -14.02 4.29 -14.88
C CYS A 7 -15.43 4.88 -15.04
N SER A 8 -16.33 4.24 -15.79
CA SER A 8 -17.68 4.76 -16.06
C SER A 8 -18.65 4.62 -14.88
N VAL A 9 -18.42 3.65 -13.99
CA VAL A 9 -19.32 3.34 -12.86
C VAL A 9 -19.18 4.36 -11.73
N LEU A 10 -18.03 5.03 -11.61
CA LEU A 10 -17.80 6.05 -10.58
C LEU A 10 -18.43 7.40 -10.93
N ASP A 11 -18.49 7.77 -12.21
CA ASP A 11 -19.11 9.03 -12.65
C ASP A 11 -20.65 8.97 -12.53
N GLU A 12 -21.25 7.81 -12.75
CA GLU A 12 -22.69 7.62 -12.58
C GLU A 12 -23.10 7.69 -11.09
N PHE A 13 -22.25 7.20 -10.18
CA PHE A 13 -22.50 7.22 -8.72
C PHE A 13 -22.32 8.61 -8.09
N LEU A 14 -21.44 9.45 -8.64
CA LEU A 14 -21.24 10.83 -8.19
C LEU A 14 -22.38 11.76 -8.63
N THR A 15 -23.13 11.38 -9.67
CA THR A 15 -24.26 12.17 -10.17
C THR A 15 -25.52 12.02 -9.31
N GLU A 16 -25.65 10.92 -8.54
CA GLU A 16 -26.80 10.70 -7.64
C GLU A 16 -26.68 11.38 -6.27
N LEU A 17 -25.49 11.83 -5.88
CA LEU A 17 -25.27 12.61 -4.64
C LEU A 17 -25.28 14.11 -4.95
N LYS A 18 -26.47 14.71 -4.94
CA LYS A 18 -26.67 16.17 -5.03
C LYS A 18 -25.81 16.93 -3.99
N LEU A 19 -24.63 17.37 -4.41
CA LEU A 19 -23.68 18.17 -3.62
C LEU A 19 -23.37 19.49 -4.36
N ASP A 20 -24.42 20.19 -4.77
CA ASP A 20 -24.31 21.47 -5.49
C ASP A 20 -24.32 22.72 -4.58
N ASP A 21 -24.42 22.59 -3.25
CA ASP A 21 -24.58 23.74 -2.35
C ASP A 21 -23.47 23.91 -1.31
N VAL A 22 -22.19 23.97 -1.72
CA VAL A 22 -21.13 24.64 -0.91
C VAL A 22 -20.05 25.29 -1.79
N ILE A 23 -20.41 26.12 -2.77
CA ILE A 23 -19.46 27.06 -3.39
C ILE A 23 -20.11 28.44 -3.55
N THR A 24 -20.17 29.22 -2.47
CA THR A 24 -20.21 30.70 -2.58
C THR A 24 -19.67 31.37 -1.31
N SER A 25 -18.40 31.83 -1.33
CA SER A 25 -17.98 33.19 -0.92
C SER A 25 -16.47 33.26 -0.59
N PRO A 26 -15.69 34.09 -1.31
CA PRO A 26 -14.27 34.28 -1.08
C PRO A 26 -14.01 35.43 -0.10
N LYS A 27 -13.93 35.14 1.21
CA LYS A 27 -13.37 36.06 2.24
C LYS A 27 -13.22 35.35 3.59
N LYS A 28 -12.12 34.62 3.78
CA LYS A 28 -11.46 34.31 5.08
C LYS A 28 -10.18 33.49 4.83
N ARG A 29 -9.26 34.09 4.09
CA ARG A 29 -7.83 33.74 4.21
C ARG A 29 -7.27 34.60 5.35
N LEU A 30 -6.41 34.00 6.16
CA LEU A 30 -5.68 34.58 7.30
C LEU A 30 -6.37 34.46 8.68
N ASN A 31 -6.15 33.32 9.35
CA ASN A 31 -5.74 33.21 10.78
C ASN A 31 -5.97 31.78 11.32
N PHE A 32 -5.17 30.79 10.90
CA PHE A 32 -5.04 29.50 11.62
C PHE A 32 -3.62 28.95 11.48
N LEU A 33 -2.63 29.75 11.91
CA LEU A 33 -1.32 29.24 12.31
C LEU A 33 -1.27 29.14 13.83
N THR A 34 -1.99 28.16 14.37
CA THR A 34 -1.72 27.62 15.71
C THR A 34 -1.55 26.12 15.57
N LYS A 35 -0.39 25.62 16.00
CA LYS A 35 0.01 24.20 15.93
C LYS A 35 -1.06 23.35 16.63
N PRO A 36 -1.71 22.38 15.95
CA PRO A 36 -2.61 21.48 16.65
C PRO A 36 -1.79 20.55 17.54
N LYS A 37 -2.14 20.49 18.82
CA LYS A 37 -1.70 19.44 19.74
C LYS A 37 -2.26 18.13 19.22
N VAL A 38 -1.38 17.19 18.88
CA VAL A 38 -1.75 15.85 18.40
C VAL A 38 -2.44 15.07 19.52
N LYS A 39 -3.76 15.17 19.58
CA LYS A 39 -4.67 14.13 20.06
C LYS A 39 -5.94 14.27 19.22
N ASP A 40 -6.20 13.21 18.47
CA ASP A 40 -7.49 12.72 17.97
C ASP A 40 -7.28 12.13 16.58
N PHE A 41 -6.85 10.86 16.61
CA PHE A 41 -7.13 9.93 15.52
C PHE A 41 -8.65 9.78 15.50
N ASN A 42 -9.32 10.30 14.47
CA ASN A 42 -10.56 9.77 13.86
C ASN A 42 -11.23 10.82 12.97
N ILE A 43 -10.81 10.88 11.70
CA ILE A 43 -11.58 11.53 10.62
C ILE A 43 -11.68 10.59 9.38
N LEU A 44 -11.24 9.33 9.49
CA LEU A 44 -11.32 8.33 8.40
C LEU A 44 -12.35 7.22 8.63
N ASP A 45 -13.15 7.30 9.70
CA ASP A 45 -14.14 6.27 10.06
C ASP A 45 -15.41 6.30 9.19
N HIS A 46 -15.43 6.97 8.03
CA HIS A 46 -16.67 7.12 7.23
C HIS A 46 -16.63 6.61 5.79
N TYR A 47 -15.65 5.78 5.44
CA TYR A 47 -15.76 4.83 4.33
C TYR A 47 -15.47 3.42 4.88
N ILE A 48 -16.36 2.93 5.75
CA ILE A 48 -16.25 1.60 6.35
C ILE A 48 -16.66 0.56 5.30
N PHE A 49 -15.77 0.29 4.35
CA PHE A 49 -15.67 -1.09 3.88
C PHE A 49 -15.09 -1.85 5.08
N SER A 50 -15.94 -2.52 5.85
CA SER A 50 -15.45 -3.24 7.02
C SER A 50 -14.56 -4.39 6.53
N SER A 51 -13.25 -4.26 6.70
CA SER A 51 -12.28 -5.33 6.39
C SER A 51 -12.55 -6.63 7.17
N SER A 52 -13.49 -6.60 8.12
CA SER A 52 -14.02 -7.76 8.83
C SER A 52 -14.85 -8.70 7.96
N THR A 53 -15.46 -8.23 6.86
CA THR A 53 -16.24 -9.06 5.93
C THR A 53 -15.42 -9.58 4.75
N ILE A 54 -14.23 -9.03 4.52
CA ILE A 54 -13.33 -9.49 3.46
C ILE A 54 -12.67 -10.77 3.91
N GLU A 55 -12.94 -11.85 3.21
CA GLU A 55 -12.36 -13.15 3.44
C GLU A 55 -11.31 -13.47 2.39
N LEU A 56 -10.10 -13.83 2.84
CA LEU A 56 -8.97 -14.15 1.99
C LEU A 56 -8.39 -15.50 2.36
N SER A 57 -7.88 -16.22 1.36
CA SER A 57 -7.12 -17.46 1.54
C SER A 57 -5.63 -17.20 1.32
N PRO A 58 -4.80 -17.11 2.37
CA PRO A 58 -3.35 -16.89 2.24
C PRO A 58 -2.67 -17.89 1.31
N LYS A 59 -3.15 -19.14 1.31
CA LYS A 59 -2.64 -20.21 0.44
C LYS A 59 -2.96 -19.94 -1.03
N GLN A 60 -4.20 -19.57 -1.36
CA GLN A 60 -4.58 -19.25 -2.74
C GLN A 60 -3.85 -18.00 -3.25
N LEU A 61 -3.64 -17.01 -2.39
CA LEU A 61 -2.89 -15.79 -2.70
C LEU A 61 -1.36 -16.00 -2.72
N SER A 62 -0.87 -17.21 -2.46
CA SER A 62 0.57 -17.53 -2.41
C SER A 62 1.34 -16.65 -1.42
N PHE A 63 0.79 -16.47 -0.23
CA PHE A 63 1.46 -15.73 0.85
C PHE A 63 2.73 -16.44 1.32
N ILE A 64 3.69 -15.61 1.72
CA ILE A 64 4.97 -16.04 2.26
C ILE A 64 5.16 -15.47 3.68
N PRO A 65 6.04 -16.06 4.51
CA PRO A 65 6.69 -17.34 4.27
C PRO A 65 5.67 -18.48 4.37
N LYS A 66 5.77 -19.48 3.47
CA LYS A 66 4.79 -20.57 3.40
C LYS A 66 4.61 -21.24 4.76
N SER A 67 5.70 -21.41 5.51
CA SER A 67 5.72 -22.03 6.85
C SER A 67 4.68 -21.47 7.84
N ILE A 68 4.34 -20.18 7.76
CA ILE A 68 3.32 -19.55 8.63
C ILE A 68 1.90 -19.90 8.19
N TRP A 69 1.70 -20.09 6.88
CA TRP A 69 0.40 -20.26 6.24
C TRP A 69 0.09 -21.73 5.90
N THR A 70 1.08 -22.64 5.96
CA THR A 70 0.97 -24.05 5.55
C THR A 70 -0.04 -24.86 6.35
N SER A 71 -0.26 -24.53 7.63
CA SER A 71 -1.16 -25.27 8.51
C SER A 71 -2.63 -24.90 8.32
N GLN A 72 -2.94 -23.94 7.44
CA GLN A 72 -4.28 -23.37 7.32
C GLN A 72 -4.74 -23.36 5.86
N ASN A 73 -5.52 -24.36 5.47
CA ASN A 73 -6.42 -24.27 4.31
C ASN A 73 -7.66 -23.41 4.65
N LYS A 74 -7.50 -22.48 5.62
CA LYS A 74 -8.58 -21.75 6.26
C LYS A 74 -8.63 -20.35 5.66
N VAL A 75 -9.82 -19.97 5.22
CA VAL A 75 -10.15 -18.60 4.87
C VAL A 75 -10.11 -17.76 6.13
N LEU A 76 -9.44 -16.61 6.09
CA LEU A 76 -9.29 -15.68 7.20
C LEU A 76 -9.83 -14.32 6.78
N THR A 77 -10.41 -13.60 7.73
CA THR A 77 -10.78 -12.21 7.49
C THR A 77 -9.54 -11.34 7.29
N LEU A 78 -9.63 -10.32 6.43
CA LEU A 78 -8.54 -9.38 6.19
C LEU A 78 -8.11 -8.70 7.51
N ASP A 79 -9.05 -8.34 8.37
CA ASP A 79 -8.76 -7.81 9.71
C ASP A 79 -7.87 -8.74 10.55
N ARG A 80 -8.16 -10.04 10.52
CA ARG A 80 -7.36 -11.02 11.26
C ARG A 80 -5.95 -11.10 10.69
N ILE A 81 -5.82 -11.10 9.37
CA ILE A 81 -4.50 -11.10 8.70
C ILE A 81 -3.73 -9.82 9.04
N ILE A 82 -4.37 -8.66 8.98
CA ILE A 82 -3.78 -7.37 9.35
C ILE A 82 -3.26 -7.41 10.78
N ALA A 83 -4.12 -7.75 11.74
CA ALA A 83 -3.78 -7.74 13.15
C ALA A 83 -2.66 -8.73 13.52
N THR A 84 -2.66 -9.92 12.92
CA THR A 84 -1.72 -11.01 13.29
C THR A 84 -0.41 -10.99 12.51
N PHE A 85 -0.38 -10.43 11.30
CA PHE A 85 0.79 -10.46 10.43
C PHE A 85 1.30 -9.06 10.08
N PHE A 86 0.46 -8.19 9.53
CA PHE A 86 0.91 -6.88 9.07
C PHE A 86 1.25 -5.93 10.22
N HIS A 87 0.52 -6.00 11.34
CA HIS A 87 0.81 -5.23 12.55
C HIS A 87 1.86 -5.89 13.45
N ALA A 88 2.20 -7.17 13.23
CA ALA A 88 3.20 -7.85 14.04
C ALA A 88 4.59 -7.21 13.87
N ARG A 89 5.37 -7.20 14.95
CA ARG A 89 6.74 -6.66 14.92
C ARG A 89 7.61 -7.46 13.94
N SER A 90 8.52 -6.75 13.25
CA SER A 90 9.47 -7.39 12.35
C SER A 90 10.29 -8.47 13.07
N SER A 91 10.33 -9.66 12.49
CA SER A 91 11.07 -10.83 12.98
C SER A 91 11.50 -11.68 11.78
N ALA A 92 12.34 -12.71 11.97
CA ALA A 92 12.76 -13.60 10.88
C ALA A 92 11.59 -14.21 10.09
N LYS A 93 10.46 -14.46 10.76
CA LYS A 93 9.24 -15.01 10.16
C LYS A 93 8.37 -13.93 9.52
N VAL A 94 8.36 -12.73 10.08
CA VAL A 94 7.51 -11.61 9.65
C VAL A 94 8.40 -10.43 9.28
N ARG A 95 9.05 -10.50 8.12
CA ARG A 95 9.95 -9.45 7.62
C ARG A 95 9.22 -8.45 6.72
N PHE A 96 9.87 -7.32 6.41
CA PHE A 96 9.26 -6.27 5.61
C PHE A 96 8.93 -6.75 4.20
N GLU A 97 9.87 -7.40 3.53
CA GLU A 97 9.75 -8.00 2.21
C GLU A 97 8.61 -9.04 2.14
N HIS A 98 8.40 -9.82 3.21
CA HIS A 98 7.27 -10.74 3.28
C HIS A 98 5.94 -10.00 3.36
N LYS A 99 5.87 -8.93 4.18
CA LYS A 99 4.68 -8.08 4.26
C LYS A 99 4.40 -7.40 2.93
N LEU A 100 5.41 -6.79 2.32
CA LEU A 100 5.26 -6.12 1.03
C LEU A 100 4.77 -7.11 -0.04
N TRP A 101 5.36 -8.30 -0.12
CA TRP A 101 4.92 -9.36 -1.04
C TRP A 101 3.46 -9.73 -0.81
N ASN A 102 3.09 -10.08 0.42
CA ASN A 102 1.71 -10.50 0.72
C ASN A 102 0.70 -9.39 0.44
N ALA A 103 1.04 -8.13 0.75
CA ALA A 103 0.19 -6.97 0.43
C ALA A 103 -0.04 -6.83 -1.09
N LEU A 104 1.02 -6.98 -1.88
CA LEU A 104 0.94 -6.95 -3.34
C LEU A 104 0.16 -8.14 -3.91
N GLN A 105 0.26 -9.32 -3.29
CA GLN A 105 -0.54 -10.48 -3.69
C GLN A 105 -2.03 -10.26 -3.45
N ILE A 106 -2.40 -9.57 -2.38
CA ILE A 106 -3.80 -9.20 -2.16
C ILE A 106 -4.28 -8.27 -3.26
N THR A 107 -3.59 -7.16 -3.53
CA THR A 107 -4.06 -6.16 -4.51
C THR A 107 -3.91 -6.62 -5.96
N LYS A 108 -3.05 -7.60 -6.24
CA LYS A 108 -3.00 -8.28 -7.53
C LYS A 108 -4.28 -9.07 -7.82
N ASN A 109 -4.85 -9.73 -6.81
CA ASN A 109 -6.06 -10.55 -6.97
C ASN A 109 -7.34 -9.77 -6.67
N HIS A 110 -7.24 -8.70 -5.87
CA HIS A 110 -8.35 -7.84 -5.46
C HIS A 110 -7.93 -6.36 -5.59
N PRO A 111 -7.90 -5.80 -6.82
CA PRO A 111 -7.42 -4.44 -7.07
C PRO A 111 -8.16 -3.35 -6.27
N THR A 112 -9.44 -3.55 -6.02
CA THR A 112 -10.29 -2.65 -5.22
C THR A 112 -9.77 -2.44 -3.79
N LEU A 113 -8.97 -3.37 -3.26
CA LEU A 113 -8.37 -3.28 -1.92
C LEU A 113 -7.14 -2.36 -1.87
N PHE A 114 -6.72 -1.77 -3.00
CA PHE A 114 -5.65 -0.78 -3.02
C PHE A 114 -5.94 0.41 -2.10
N SER A 115 -7.20 0.86 -1.98
CA SER A 115 -7.60 1.96 -1.11
C SER A 115 -7.36 1.67 0.38
N ILE A 116 -7.32 0.39 0.77
CA ILE A 116 -7.09 -0.09 2.14
C ILE A 116 -5.61 -0.44 2.35
N ILE A 117 -5.00 -1.10 1.37
CA ILE A 117 -3.65 -1.68 1.50
C ILE A 117 -2.57 -0.67 1.09
N GLY A 118 -2.80 0.09 0.02
CA GLY A 118 -1.91 1.15 -0.44
C GLY A 118 -0.69 0.70 -1.25
N VAL A 119 -0.61 -0.56 -1.69
CA VAL A 119 0.43 -1.01 -2.64
C VAL A 119 -0.16 -1.86 -3.76
N CYS A 120 0.35 -1.71 -4.98
CA CYS A 120 0.02 -2.57 -6.12
C CYS A 120 1.19 -2.63 -7.12
N TRP A 121 1.15 -3.63 -8.01
CA TRP A 121 2.03 -3.69 -9.17
C TRP A 121 1.49 -2.77 -10.27
N ILE A 122 2.36 -1.99 -10.90
CA ILE A 122 2.04 -1.26 -12.15
C ILE A 122 2.78 -1.82 -13.36
N SER A 123 3.77 -2.68 -13.12
CA SER A 123 4.44 -3.50 -14.12
C SER A 123 4.98 -4.77 -13.44
N ASN A 124 5.68 -5.63 -14.19
CA ASN A 124 6.30 -6.83 -13.64
C ASN A 124 7.37 -6.53 -12.57
N THR A 125 7.93 -5.32 -12.56
CA THR A 125 9.08 -4.95 -11.71
C THR A 125 8.83 -3.69 -10.89
N ILE A 126 7.82 -2.89 -11.24
CA ILE A 126 7.54 -1.61 -10.58
C ILE A 126 6.31 -1.73 -9.70
N ILE A 127 6.48 -1.31 -8.46
CA ILE A 127 5.42 -1.21 -7.46
C ILE A 127 5.05 0.25 -7.23
N LYS A 128 3.75 0.50 -7.10
CA LYS A 128 3.17 1.77 -6.67
C LYS A 128 2.85 1.68 -5.19
N VAL A 129 3.22 2.71 -4.43
CA VAL A 129 3.07 2.76 -2.97
C VAL A 129 2.41 4.07 -2.58
N HIS A 130 1.15 4.02 -2.17
CA HIS A 130 0.47 5.16 -1.58
C HIS A 130 1.01 5.41 -0.16
N LYS A 131 1.69 6.55 0.04
CA LYS A 131 2.51 6.82 1.23
C LYS A 131 1.77 6.63 2.55
N LEU A 132 0.59 7.27 2.69
CA LEU A 132 -0.16 7.28 3.94
C LEU A 132 -0.91 5.97 4.18
N THR A 133 -1.68 5.49 3.20
CA THR A 133 -2.42 4.22 3.26
C THR A 133 -1.53 3.04 3.62
N PHE A 134 -0.41 2.81 2.92
CA PHE A 134 0.45 1.68 3.23
C PHE A 134 1.13 1.82 4.60
N GLY A 135 1.54 3.04 4.98
CA GLY A 135 2.09 3.30 6.31
C GLY A 135 1.10 3.02 7.44
N LYS A 136 -0.17 3.36 7.26
CA LYS A 136 -1.26 3.07 8.21
C LYS A 136 -1.60 1.59 8.25
N PHE A 137 -1.67 0.94 7.08
CA PHE A 137 -1.88 -0.50 6.95
C PHE A 137 -0.82 -1.33 7.70
N LEU A 138 0.41 -0.82 7.79
CA LEU A 138 1.51 -1.42 8.57
C LEU A 138 1.58 -0.94 10.04
N ALA A 139 0.61 -0.15 10.52
CA ALA A 139 0.58 0.46 11.84
C ALA A 139 1.84 1.28 12.21
N LEU A 140 2.41 2.01 11.25
CA LEU A 140 3.64 2.78 11.46
C LEU A 140 3.35 4.17 12.04
N LYS A 141 3.99 4.49 13.18
CA LYS A 141 3.88 5.82 13.81
C LYS A 141 4.59 6.94 13.04
N LYS A 142 5.76 6.63 12.47
CA LYS A 142 6.59 7.59 11.72
C LYS A 142 6.83 7.07 10.32
N ILE A 143 5.78 7.13 9.49
CA ILE A 143 5.71 6.52 8.14
C ILE A 143 6.93 6.89 7.30
N THR A 144 7.23 8.18 7.14
CA THR A 144 8.34 8.65 6.28
C THR A 144 9.68 8.06 6.69
N SER A 145 10.05 8.15 7.97
CA SER A 145 11.32 7.60 8.45
C SER A 145 11.37 6.08 8.37
N ALA A 146 10.25 5.40 8.63
CA ALA A 146 10.19 3.95 8.68
C ALA A 146 10.24 3.29 7.29
N LEU A 147 9.73 3.97 6.25
CA LEU A 147 9.63 3.40 4.91
C LEU A 147 10.60 4.04 3.90
N PHE A 148 10.69 5.36 3.86
CA PHE A 148 11.13 6.09 2.66
C PHE A 148 12.49 6.82 2.80
N THR A 149 13.06 6.89 4.00
CA THR A 149 14.42 7.43 4.19
C THR A 149 15.49 6.42 3.78
N SER A 150 16.75 6.84 3.65
CA SER A 150 17.87 5.94 3.33
C SER A 150 18.01 4.74 4.29
N LYS A 151 17.56 4.89 5.54
CA LYS A 151 17.50 3.81 6.54
C LYS A 151 16.11 3.16 6.66
N GLY A 152 15.14 3.64 5.89
CA GLY A 152 13.78 3.13 5.81
C GLY A 152 13.72 1.78 5.12
N SER A 153 12.57 1.12 5.26
CA SER A 153 12.39 -0.27 4.82
C SER A 153 12.59 -0.45 3.32
N PHE A 154 12.12 0.46 2.47
CA PHE A 154 12.34 0.34 1.02
C PHE A 154 13.83 0.45 0.65
N PRO A 155 14.55 1.55 0.94
CA PRO A 155 15.95 1.64 0.53
C PRO A 155 16.85 0.59 1.17
N SER A 156 16.62 0.26 2.44
CA SER A 156 17.44 -0.72 3.15
C SER A 156 17.27 -2.16 2.68
N HIS A 157 16.17 -2.48 1.98
CA HIS A 157 15.93 -3.80 1.37
C HIS A 157 16.18 -3.78 -0.15
N GLY A 158 16.92 -2.79 -0.65
CA GLY A 158 17.37 -2.75 -2.05
C GLY A 158 16.38 -2.14 -3.04
N PHE A 159 15.30 -1.51 -2.58
CA PHE A 159 14.40 -0.78 -3.46
C PHE A 159 14.93 0.62 -3.78
N ILE A 160 14.85 0.98 -5.06
CA ILE A 160 15.20 2.30 -5.57
C ILE A 160 13.95 2.98 -6.12
N GLU A 161 13.82 4.27 -5.85
CA GLU A 161 12.68 5.07 -6.31
C GLU A 161 12.84 5.36 -7.80
N ILE A 162 11.75 5.19 -8.56
CA ILE A 162 11.71 5.44 -9.99
C ILE A 162 11.60 6.95 -10.23
N SER A 163 12.35 7.46 -11.20
CA SER A 163 12.28 8.88 -11.59
C SER A 163 11.02 9.19 -12.41
N ASP A 164 10.53 10.43 -12.33
CA ASP A 164 9.36 10.89 -13.09
C ASP A 164 9.49 10.64 -14.60
N LEU A 165 10.70 10.75 -15.15
CA LEU A 165 10.97 10.49 -16.57
C LEU A 165 10.64 9.05 -16.98
N GLN A 166 10.97 8.08 -16.12
CA GLN A 166 10.67 6.67 -16.36
C GLN A 166 9.18 6.36 -16.14
N LEU A 167 8.48 7.20 -15.38
CA LEU A 167 7.05 7.06 -15.13
C LEU A 167 6.17 7.64 -16.24
N LYS A 168 6.72 8.48 -17.13
CA LYS A 168 5.96 9.09 -18.24
C LYS A 168 5.29 8.09 -19.18
N SER A 169 5.81 6.88 -19.28
CA SER A 169 5.20 5.80 -20.07
C SER A 169 3.99 5.16 -19.39
N PHE A 170 3.75 5.46 -18.12
CA PHE A 170 2.58 5.00 -17.36
C PHE A 170 1.54 6.11 -17.32
N HIS A 171 0.27 5.77 -17.60
CA HIS A 171 -0.86 6.69 -17.50
C HIS A 171 -1.24 6.88 -16.02
N LEU A 172 -0.43 7.63 -15.28
CA LEU A 172 -0.67 7.96 -13.87
C LEU A 172 -1.57 9.19 -13.75
N ASN A 173 -2.52 9.15 -12.83
CA ASN A 173 -3.34 10.33 -12.52
C ASN A 173 -2.58 11.31 -11.60
N GLU A 174 -3.06 12.55 -11.48
CA GLU A 174 -2.40 13.60 -10.68
C GLU A 174 -2.26 13.22 -9.19
N ASN A 175 -3.27 12.55 -8.63
CA ASN A 175 -3.25 12.11 -7.24
C ASN A 175 -2.12 11.09 -7.00
N ASP A 176 -1.88 10.19 -7.96
CA ASP A 176 -0.81 9.20 -7.88
C ASP A 176 0.56 9.87 -7.83
N ILE A 177 0.76 10.92 -8.62
CA ILE A 177 2.03 11.67 -8.65
C ILE A 177 2.28 12.36 -7.29
N LEU A 178 1.23 12.88 -6.65
CA LEU A 178 1.35 13.60 -5.38
C LEU A 178 1.47 12.68 -4.17
N GLU A 179 0.71 11.59 -4.15
CA GLU A 179 0.48 10.77 -2.95
C GLU A 179 1.20 9.42 -2.98
N CYS A 180 1.62 8.96 -4.16
CA CYS A 180 2.36 7.71 -4.30
C CYS A 180 3.87 7.92 -4.46
N ARG A 181 4.59 6.83 -4.24
CA ARG A 181 5.98 6.63 -4.64
C ARG A 181 6.08 5.34 -5.42
N PHE A 182 7.03 5.28 -6.35
CA PHE A 182 7.19 4.15 -7.25
C PHE A 182 8.57 3.54 -7.03
N TYR A 183 8.61 2.22 -6.88
CA TYR A 183 9.86 1.52 -6.57
C TYR A 183 10.10 0.35 -7.51
N THR A 184 11.36 0.07 -7.79
CA THR A 184 11.85 -1.21 -8.32
C THR A 184 12.94 -1.74 -7.40
N HIS A 185 13.15 -3.05 -7.39
CA HIS A 185 14.32 -3.60 -6.70
C HIS A 185 15.56 -3.49 -7.59
N LYS A 186 16.68 -2.99 -7.04
CA LYS A 186 17.91 -2.72 -7.79
C LYS A 186 18.49 -3.94 -8.53
N ASP A 187 18.41 -5.11 -7.91
CA ASP A 187 18.90 -6.38 -8.48
C ASP A 187 17.81 -7.15 -9.25
N GLN A 188 16.62 -6.59 -9.44
CA GLN A 188 15.47 -7.27 -10.06
C GLN A 188 15.06 -8.60 -9.39
N LYS A 189 15.34 -8.76 -8.09
CA LYS A 189 14.97 -9.94 -7.28
C LYS A 189 13.54 -9.89 -6.74
N PHE A 190 12.88 -8.74 -6.83
CA PHE A 190 11.51 -8.53 -6.35
C PHE A 190 10.63 -8.14 -7.54
N THR A 191 10.04 -9.14 -8.19
CA THR A 191 9.19 -9.02 -9.39
C THR A 191 7.91 -9.79 -9.17
N ILE A 192 6.87 -9.55 -9.98
CA ILE A 192 5.60 -10.27 -9.89
C ILE A 192 5.71 -11.81 -10.03
N LEU A 193 6.84 -12.29 -10.56
CA LEU A 193 7.14 -13.72 -10.79
C LEU A 193 8.10 -14.31 -9.74
N SER A 194 8.60 -13.50 -8.81
CA SER A 194 9.60 -13.93 -7.84
C SER A 194 9.09 -15.01 -6.90
N THR A 195 9.98 -15.91 -6.54
CA THR A 195 9.76 -17.01 -5.60
C THR A 195 9.99 -16.57 -4.16
N GLU A 196 9.48 -17.32 -3.18
CA GLU A 196 9.74 -17.07 -1.75
C GLU A 196 11.24 -17.00 -1.42
N GLU A 197 12.07 -17.80 -2.08
CA GLU A 197 13.52 -17.80 -1.88
C GLU A 197 14.16 -16.49 -2.36
N GLU A 198 13.76 -15.98 -3.53
CA GLU A 198 14.26 -14.72 -4.08
C GLU A 198 13.80 -13.52 -3.26
N ILE A 199 12.53 -13.49 -2.88
CA ILE A 199 11.99 -12.46 -1.98
C ILE A 199 12.73 -12.50 -0.65
N SER A 200 13.04 -13.69 -0.14
CA SER A 200 13.76 -13.85 1.12
C SER A 200 15.20 -13.30 1.11
N LYS A 201 15.80 -13.16 -0.08
CA LYS A 201 17.12 -12.55 -0.28
C LYS A 201 17.08 -11.03 -0.31
N CYS A 202 15.89 -10.42 -0.41
CA CYS A 202 15.69 -8.96 -0.32
C CYS A 202 15.72 -8.51 1.15
N HIS A 203 16.72 -8.95 1.92
CA HIS A 203 16.83 -8.63 3.34
C HIS A 203 17.54 -7.28 3.54
N TRP A 204 17.42 -6.75 4.75
CA TRP A 204 18.13 -5.55 5.16
C TRP A 204 19.63 -5.68 4.87
N ILE A 205 20.14 -4.76 4.04
CA ILE A 205 21.57 -4.63 3.76
C ILE A 205 22.10 -3.62 4.76
N SER A 206 22.94 -4.06 5.71
CA SER A 206 23.73 -3.09 6.46
C SER A 206 24.62 -2.38 5.46
N SER A 207 24.47 -1.07 5.32
CA SER A 207 25.50 -0.26 4.68
C SER A 207 26.77 -0.42 5.50
N SER A 208 27.62 -1.38 5.13
CA SER A 208 29.02 -1.39 5.54
C SER A 208 29.66 -0.23 4.81
N VAL A 209 29.81 0.89 5.53
CA VAL A 209 30.71 1.97 5.14
C VAL A 209 32.12 1.52 5.44
#